data_AF-A0A2T1DFP6-F1
#
_entry.id   AF-A0A2T1DFP6-F1
#
_cell.length_a   1.000
_cell.length_b   1.000
_cell.length_c   1.000
_cell.angle_alpha   90.00
_cell.angle_beta   90.00
_cell.angle_gamma   90.00
#
_symmetry.space_group_name_H-M   'P 1'
#
loop_
_entity.id
_entity.type
_entity.pdbx_description
1 polymer ?
#
loop_
_entity_poly.entity_id
_entity_poly.type
_entity_poly.pdbx_seq_one_letter_code
_entity_poly.pdbx_strand_id
1 'polypeptide(L)' 'MALIREVVQQALITGLLTIEAEDQLRQLLSTKYDREDLRAFMTLQTAAMAGSVKQESRCCVSSAR' A
#
# COMPACT_ATOMS: atom_id res chain seq x y z
N MET A 1 11.37 -13.60 -4.14
CA MET A 1 10.59 -13.41 -2.89
C MET A 1 10.30 -11.92 -2.82
N ALA A 2 9.17 -11.48 -3.35
CA ALA A 2 8.81 -10.06 -3.24
C ALA A 2 8.26 -9.84 -1.83
N LEU A 3 8.98 -9.08 -1.00
CA LEU A 3 8.53 -8.73 0.34
C LEU A 3 7.53 -7.58 0.23
N ILE A 4 6.49 -7.58 1.07
CA ILE A 4 5.51 -6.47 1.16
C ILE A 4 6.24 -5.12 1.30
N ARG A 5 7.37 -5.14 2.00
CA ARG A 5 8.28 -4.01 2.22
C ARG A 5 8.84 -3.42 0.92
N GLU A 6 9.20 -4.24 -0.07
CA GLU A 6 9.72 -3.73 -1.35
C GLU A 6 8.63 -3.03 -2.15
N VAL A 7 7.44 -3.63 -2.20
CA VAL A 7 6.28 -3.04 -2.91
C VAL A 7 5.86 -1.73 -2.25
N VAL A 8 5.79 -1.72 -0.91
CA VAL A 8 5.52 -0.52 -0.11
C VAL A 8 6.57 0.55 -0.36
N GLN A 9 7.85 0.19 -0.30
CA GLN A 9 8.95 1.15 -0.46
C GLN A 9 8.94 1.75 -1.87
N GLN A 10 8.68 0.93 -2.88
CA GLN A 10 8.59 1.40 -4.25
C GLN A 10 7.41 2.37 -4.43
N ALA A 11 6.24 2.06 -3.86
CA ALA A 11 5.08 2.96 -3.87
C ALA A 11 5.30 4.27 -3.09
N LEU A 12 6.09 4.22 -2.00
CA LEU A 12 6.50 5.42 -1.26
C LEU A 12 7.50 6.27 -2.05
N ILE A 13 8.42 5.65 -2.79
CA ILE A 13 9.40 6.35 -3.64
C ILE A 13 8.72 7.00 -4.84
N THR A 14 7.86 6.25 -5.54
CA THR A 14 7.13 6.77 -6.70
C THR A 14 6.02 7.72 -6.29
N GLY A 15 5.59 7.69 -5.01
CA GLY A 15 4.42 8.41 -4.55
C GLY A 15 3.14 7.92 -5.21
N LEU A 16 3.13 6.70 -5.76
CA LEU A 16 2.02 6.15 -6.52
C LEU A 16 1.84 4.67 -6.21
N LEU A 17 0.64 4.30 -5.77
CA LEU A 17 0.25 2.93 -5.49
C LEU A 17 -0.68 2.46 -6.61
N THR A 18 -0.14 1.70 -7.57
CA THR A 18 -0.90 1.14 -8.69
C THR A 18 -1.82 0.01 -8.22
N ILE A 19 -2.87 -0.27 -9.01
CA ILE A 19 -3.80 -1.38 -8.76
C ILE A 19 -3.05 -2.72 -8.70
N GLU A 20 -2.03 -2.89 -9.55
CA GLU A 20 -1.20 -4.12 -9.57
C GLU A 20 -0.40 -4.28 -8.27
N ALA A 21 0.20 -3.20 -7.77
CA ALA A 21 0.93 -3.21 -6.50
C ALA A 21 -0.01 -3.47 -5.31
N GLU A 22 -1.22 -2.93 -5.34
CA GLU A 22 -2.24 -3.19 -4.33
C GLU A 22 -2.72 -4.65 -4.34
N ASP A 23 -2.98 -5.22 -5.53
CA ASP A 23 -3.39 -6.62 -5.66
C ASP A 23 -2.28 -7.56 -5.15
N GLN A 24 -1.02 -7.28 -5.51
CA GLN A 24 0.13 -7.99 -4.96
C GLN A 24 0.22 -7.88 -3.44
N LEU A 25 0.07 -6.67 -2.88
CA LEU A 25 0.06 -6.47 -1.43
C LEU A 25 -1.06 -7.26 -0.75
N ARG A 26 -2.25 -7.27 -1.34
CA ARG A 26 -3.40 -8.01 -0.82
C ARG A 26 -3.18 -9.52 -0.85
N GLN A 27 -2.58 -10.06 -1.91
CA GLN A 27 -2.22 -11.47 -1.98
C GLN A 27 -1.16 -11.84 -0.94
N LEU A 28 -0.14 -10.99 -0.75
CA LEU A 28 0.92 -11.21 0.24
C LEU A 28 0.39 -11.11 1.68
N LEU A 29 -0.49 -10.14 1.96
CA LEU A 29 -1.17 -10.00 3.26
C LEU A 29 -2.18 -11.12 3.53
N SER A 30 -2.68 -11.78 2.50
CA SER A 30 -3.52 -12.96 2.66
C SER A 30 -2.70 -14.22 3.00
N THR A 31 -1.38 -14.19 2.83
CA THR A 31 -0.47 -15.28 3.20
C THR A 31 0.14 -15.03 4.58
N LYS A 32 1.04 -15.90 5.06
CA LYS A 32 1.84 -15.60 6.25
C LYS A 32 2.74 -14.39 5.99
N TYR A 33 2.42 -13.26 6.62
CA TYR A 33 3.25 -12.05 6.66
C TYR A 33 3.83 -11.83 8.06
N ASP A 34 4.97 -11.14 8.14
CA ASP A 34 5.58 -10.79 9.42
C ASP A 34 5.04 -9.44 9.94
N ARG A 35 5.23 -9.17 11.24
CA ARG A 35 4.94 -7.86 11.82
C ARG A 35 5.66 -6.72 11.10
N GLU A 36 6.85 -6.98 10.58
CA GLU A 36 7.59 -5.99 9.82
C GLU A 36 6.90 -5.59 8.51
N ASP A 37 6.29 -6.57 7.82
CA ASP A 37 5.49 -6.33 6.61
C ASP A 37 4.23 -5.52 6.92
N LEU A 38 3.55 -5.85 8.04
CA LEU A 38 2.39 -5.10 8.50
C LEU A 38 2.73 -3.66 8.87
N ARG A 39 3.91 -3.42 9.47
CA ARG A 39 4.38 -2.06 9.78
C ARG A 39 4.66 -1.25 8.52
N ALA A 40 5.25 -1.88 7.50
CA ALA A 40 5.46 -1.24 6.20
C ALA A 40 4.11 -0.87 5.57
N PHE A 41 3.16 -1.81 5.55
CA PHE A 41 1.83 -1.57 5.01
C PHE A 41 1.06 -0.43 5.74
N MET A 42 1.14 -0.36 7.06
CA MET A 42 0.59 0.75 7.85
C MET A 42 1.20 2.11 7.47
N THR A 43 2.51 2.13 7.22
CA THR A 43 3.21 3.35 6.76
C THR A 43 2.70 3.79 5.39
N LEU A 44 2.50 2.85 4.46
CA LEU A 44 1.93 3.11 3.14
C LEU A 44 0.52 3.68 3.23
N GLN A 45 -0.34 3.07 4.05
CA GLN A 45 -1.70 3.59 4.27
C GLN A 45 -1.70 5.00 4.86
N THR A 46 -0.81 5.27 5.82
CA THR A 46 -0.69 6.61 6.42
C THR A 46 -0.24 7.62 5.38
N ALA A 47 0.74 7.28 4.54
CA ALA A 47 1.21 8.13 3.46
C ALA A 47 0.14 8.37 2.38
N ALA A 48 -0.67 7.36 2.07
CA ALA A 48 -1.81 7.49 1.16
C ALA A 48 -2.90 8.40 1.75
N MET A 49 -3.25 8.23 3.03
CA MET A 49 -4.20 9.10 3.74
C MET A 49 -3.70 10.54 3.86
N ALA A 50 -2.39 10.73 4.05
CA ALA A 50 -1.75 12.05 4.06
C ALA A 50 -1.68 12.70 2.67
N GLY A 51 -1.99 11.96 1.59
CA GLY A 51 -1.87 12.44 0.21
C GLY A 51 -0.45 12.40 -0.36
N SER A 52 0.52 11.85 0.39
CA SER A 52 1.90 11.65 -0.08
C SER A 52 2.03 10.49 -1.09
N VAL A 53 1.11 9.54 -1.05
CA VAL A 53 1.03 8.45 -2.04
C VAL A 53 -0.34 8.50 -2.71
N LYS A 54 -0.35 8.66 -4.03
CA LYS A 54 -1.56 8.62 -4.84
C LYS A 54 -1.90 7.18 -5.13
N GLN A 55 -2.92 6.66 -4.46
CA GLN A 55 -3.47 5.35 -4.79
C GLN A 55 -4.26 5.47 -6.10
N GLU A 56 -3.94 4.61 -7.08
CA GLU A 56 -4.82 4.34 -8.21
C GLU A 56 -6.01 3.52 -7.70
N SER A 57 -6.81 4.13 -6.83
CA SER A 57 -8.08 3.55 -6.42
C SER A 57 -8.99 3.53 -7.65
N ARG A 58 -9.57 2.37 -7.96
CA ARG A 58 -10.74 2.28 -8.83
C ARG A 58 -11.91 2.97 -8.12
N CYS A 59 -11.96 4.30 -8.18
CA CYS A 59 -13.01 5.21 -7.74
C CYS A 59 -13.71 4.98 -6.38
N CYS A 60 -13.68 6.06 -5.59
CA CYS A 60 -14.68 6.53 -4.62
C CYS A 60 -15.03 5.65 -3.38
N VAL A 61 -14.46 6.04 -2.23
CA VAL A 61 -15.33 6.55 -1.17
C VAL A 61 -14.71 7.81 -0.57
N SER A 62 -15.23 8.95 -1.02
CA SER A 62 -15.22 10.17 -0.21
C SER A 62 -15.95 9.86 1.09
N SER A 63 -15.23 9.70 2.20
CA SER A 63 -15.84 10.02 3.50
C SER A 63 -15.48 11.46 3.81
N ALA A 64 -16.26 12.37 3.22
CA ALA A 64 -16.43 13.70 3.76
C ALA A 64 -16.82 13.56 5.24
N ARG A 65 -16.18 14.35 6.10
CA ARG A 65 -16.74 14.75 7.39
C ARG A 65 -16.88 16.26 7.37
#